data_AF-A0A2S6AZK9-F1
#
_entry.id   AF-A0A2S6AZK9-F1
#
_cell.length_a   1.000
_cell.length_b   1.000
_cell.length_c   1.000
_cell.angle_alpha   90.00
_cell.angle_beta   90.00
_cell.angle_gamma   90.00
#
_symmetry.space_group_name_H-M   'P 1'
#
loop_
_entity.id
_entity.type
_entity.pdbx_description
1 polymer ?
#
loop_
_entity_poly.entity_id
_entity_poly.type
_entity_poly.pdbx_seq_one_letter_code
_entity_poly.pdbx_strand_id
1 'polypeptide(L)' 'GMPRRYPDYPEAFAYWNKIATHGYEIMAVGVLIFLVNVFWSLFAGRRAEGNPWGEGATTLEWTLTSPPPYHQFETL' A
#
# COMPACT_ATOMS: atom_id res chain seq x y z
N GLY A 1 -14.66 -11.95 28.65
CA GLY A 1 -14.00 -11.46 27.42
C GLY A 1 -14.33 -9.99 27.21
N MET A 2 -13.71 -9.33 26.22
CA MET A 2 -13.98 -7.93 25.85
C MET A 2 -14.77 -7.88 24.53
N PRO A 3 -16.09 -7.61 24.55
CA PRO A 3 -16.87 -7.45 23.32
C PRO A 3 -16.43 -6.21 22.54
N ARG A 4 -16.62 -6.20 21.22
CA ARG A 4 -16.25 -5.08 20.35
C ARG A 4 -17.13 -3.84 20.55
N ARG A 5 -16.61 -2.67 20.14
CA ARG A 5 -17.31 -1.36 20.12
C ARG A 5 -17.59 -0.74 21.49
N TYR A 6 -16.74 -1.03 22.48
CA TYR A 6 -16.79 -0.38 23.79
C TYR A 6 -15.75 0.75 23.85
N PRO A 7 -16.13 1.95 24.32
CA PRO A 7 -15.21 3.09 24.44
C PRO A 7 -14.28 2.98 25.65
N ASP A 8 -14.68 2.22 26.68
CA ASP A 8 -13.94 1.98 27.91
C ASP A 8 -13.83 0.48 28.23
N TYR A 9 -12.92 0.14 29.15
CA TYR A 9 -12.72 -1.24 29.59
C TYR A 9 -12.17 -1.32 31.02
N PRO A 10 -12.46 -2.42 31.75
CA PRO A 10 -11.86 -2.68 33.06
C PRO A 10 -10.32 -2.75 33.02
N GLU A 11 -9.67 -2.37 34.12
CA GLU A 11 -8.20 -2.33 34.25
C GLU A 11 -7.51 -3.67 33.89
N ALA A 12 -8.18 -4.80 34.12
CA ALA A 12 -7.69 -6.14 33.77
C ALA A 12 -7.30 -6.29 32.27
N PHE A 13 -7.85 -5.47 31.38
CA PHE A 13 -7.54 -5.49 29.94
C PHE A 13 -6.52 -4.42 29.51
N ALA A 14 -6.01 -3.59 30.43
CA ALA A 14 -5.14 -2.47 30.10
C ALA A 14 -3.82 -2.90 29.46
N TYR A 15 -3.21 -3.99 29.94
CA TYR A 15 -1.95 -4.50 29.40
C TYR A 15 -2.04 -4.85 27.90
N TRP A 16 -3.06 -5.62 27.52
CA TRP A 16 -3.22 -6.06 26.13
C TRP A 16 -3.66 -4.93 25.20
N ASN A 17 -4.49 -4.00 25.68
CA ASN A 17 -4.83 -2.80 24.91
C ASN A 17 -3.59 -1.91 24.71
N LYS A 18 -2.69 -1.80 25.69
CA LYS A 18 -1.42 -1.07 25.53
C LYS A 18 -0.52 -1.69 24.47
N ILE A 19 -0.41 -3.03 24.43
CA ILE A 19 0.33 -3.72 23.36
C ILE A 19 -0.30 -3.44 22.00
N ALA A 20 -1.64 -3.48 21.90
CA ALA A 20 -2.35 -3.16 20.66
C ALA A 20 -2.10 -1.70 20.22
N THR A 21 -2.04 -0.75 21.16
CA THR A 21 -1.67 0.64 20.90
C THR A 21 -0.26 0.75 20.30
N HIS A 22 0.74 0.05 20.86
CA HIS A 22 2.07 0.02 20.27
C HIS A 22 2.10 -0.59 18.86
N GLY A 23 1.28 -1.62 18.60
CA GLY A 23 1.10 -2.15 17.25
C GLY A 23 0.53 -1.11 16.28
N TYR A 24 -0.45 -0.32 16.73
CA TYR A 24 -1.00 0.79 15.95
C TYR A 24 0.04 1.88 15.68
N GLU A 25 0.86 2.25 16.67
CA GLU A 25 1.95 3.24 16.48
C GLU A 25 2.93 2.79 15.39
N ILE A 26 3.34 1.51 15.42
CA ILE A 26 4.22 0.93 14.39
C ILE A 26 3.53 0.97 13.01
N MET A 27 2.25 0.60 12.94
CA MET A 27 1.47 0.66 11.70
C MET A 27 1.39 2.10 11.16
N ALA A 28 1.15 3.09 12.03
CA ALA A 28 1.07 4.49 11.64
C ALA A 28 2.40 4.99 11.04
N VAL A 29 3.53 4.63 11.65
CA VAL A 29 4.85 4.93 11.07
C VAL A 29 5.06 4.23 9.73
N GLY A 30 4.64 2.97 9.59
CA GLY A 30 4.70 2.24 8.33
C GLY A 30 3.90 2.92 7.21
N VAL A 31 2.69 3.41 7.51
CA VAL A 31 1.87 4.18 6.57
C VAL A 31 2.56 5.49 6.17
N LEU A 32 3.20 6.20 7.11
CA LEU A 32 3.96 7.40 6.78
C LEU A 32 5.12 7.11 5.83
N ILE A 33 5.88 6.05 6.06
CA ILE A 33 6.96 5.62 5.16
C ILE A 33 6.42 5.30 3.77
N PHE A 34 5.29 4.58 3.69
CA PHE A 34 4.62 4.29 2.43
C PHE A 34 4.21 5.56 1.69
N LEU A 35 3.58 6.52 2.37
CA LEU A 35 3.16 7.78 1.74
C LEU A 35 4.37 8.58 1.24
N VAL A 36 5.45 8.67 2.04
CA VAL A 36 6.70 9.32 1.60
C VAL A 36 7.24 8.65 0.34
N ASN A 37 7.24 7.31 0.27
CA ASN A 37 7.67 6.58 -0.90
C ASN A 37 6.81 6.86 -2.14
N VAL A 38 5.48 6.92 -1.98
CA VAL A 38 4.56 7.27 -3.07
C VAL A 38 4.85 8.67 -3.60
N PHE A 39 4.93 9.67 -2.73
CA PHE A 39 5.21 11.04 -3.15
C PHE A 39 6.58 11.18 -3.80
N TRP A 40 7.62 10.55 -3.21
CA TRP A 40 8.94 10.54 -3.81
C TRP A 40 8.93 9.90 -5.21
N SER A 41 8.23 8.78 -5.38
CA SER A 41 8.16 8.08 -6.68
C SER A 41 7.40 8.89 -7.73
N LEU A 42 6.38 9.66 -7.34
CA LEU A 42 5.64 10.52 -8.25
C LEU A 42 6.47 11.70 -8.77
N PHE A 43 7.30 12.32 -7.93
CA PHE A 43 8.02 13.56 -8.28
C PHE A 43 9.47 13.36 -8.70
N ALA A 44 10.16 12.36 -8.13
CA ALA A 44 11.59 12.13 -8.30
C ALA A 44 11.93 10.68 -8.70
N GLY A 45 10.92 9.83 -8.87
CA GLY A 45 11.09 8.44 -9.26
C GLY A 45 11.62 8.28 -10.69
N ARG A 46 12.26 7.13 -10.96
CA ARG A 46 12.63 6.73 -12.32
C ARG A 46 11.36 6.44 -13.12
N ARG A 47 11.36 6.81 -14.41
CA ARG A 47 10.26 6.41 -15.30
C ARG A 47 10.25 4.90 -15.45
N ALA A 48 9.07 4.31 -15.33
CA ALA A 48 8.88 2.87 -15.52
C ALA A 48 8.94 2.52 -17.01
N GLU A 49 9.43 1.32 -17.29
CA GLU A 49 9.31 0.69 -18.61
C GLU A 49 7.87 0.17 -18.80
N GLY A 50 7.54 -0.31 -20.01
CA GLY A 50 6.23 -0.90 -20.28
C GLY A 50 5.93 -2.12 -19.42
N ASN A 51 6.93 -3.00 -19.27
CA ASN A 51 6.87 -4.15 -18.36
C ASN A 51 7.98 -4.05 -17.28
N PRO A 52 7.75 -3.29 -16.20
CA PRO A 52 8.75 -3.16 -15.14
C PRO A 52 8.93 -4.43 -14.29
N TRP A 53 8.04 -5.42 -14.43
CA TRP A 53 8.05 -6.68 -13.67
C TRP A 53 8.74 -7.83 -14.43
N GLY A 54 9.08 -7.63 -15.70
CA GLY A 54 9.82 -8.58 -16.52
C GLY A 54 8.97 -9.74 -17.07
N GLU A 55 9.66 -10.78 -17.54
CA GLU A 55 9.08 -11.89 -18.32
C GLU A 55 7.97 -12.68 -17.59
N GLY A 56 7.88 -12.58 -16.26
CA GLY A 56 6.80 -13.20 -15.48
C GLY A 56 5.44 -12.50 -15.59
N ALA A 57 5.42 -11.25 -16.06
CA ALA A 57 4.20 -10.46 -16.27
C ALA A 57 3.74 -10.64 -17.73
N THR A 58 2.85 -11.60 -17.94
CA THR A 58 2.49 -12.11 -19.28
C THR A 58 1.12 -11.68 -19.78
N THR A 59 0.36 -10.97 -18.96
CA THR A 59 -0.95 -10.42 -19.32
C THR A 59 -0.80 -9.21 -20.25
N LEU A 60 -1.87 -8.90 -21.00
CA LEU A 60 -1.82 -7.99 -22.14
C LEU A 60 -1.43 -6.55 -21.75
N GLU A 61 -1.74 -6.11 -20.53
CA GLU A 61 -1.39 -4.77 -20.03
C GLU A 61 0.11 -4.49 -20.03
N TRP A 62 0.95 -5.54 -19.92
CA TRP A 62 2.41 -5.42 -19.91
C TRP A 62 3.01 -5.30 -21.31
N THR A 63 2.19 -5.34 -22.36
CA THR A 63 2.64 -5.06 -23.74
C THR A 63 2.60 -3.57 -24.09
N LEU A 64 2.00 -2.74 -23.22
CA LEU A 64 1.88 -1.29 -23.39
C LEU A 64 3.05 -0.53 -22.75
N THR A 65 3.19 0.74 -23.11
CA THR A 65 4.11 1.68 -22.46
C THR A 65 3.58 2.13 -21.09
N SER A 66 4.46 2.66 -20.25
CA SER A 66 4.11 3.29 -18.97
C SER A 66 4.44 4.80 -19.00
N PRO A 67 3.45 5.72 -19.10
CA PRO A 67 2.01 5.48 -19.08
C PRO A 67 1.46 4.94 -20.42
N PRO A 68 0.28 4.30 -20.40
CA PRO A 68 -0.35 3.78 -21.61
C PRO A 68 -0.93 4.92 -22.49
N PRO A 69 -1.04 4.71 -23.81
CA PRO A 69 -1.74 5.63 -24.71
C PRO A 69 -3.26 5.65 -24.44
N TYR A 70 -3.95 6.69 -24.91
CA TYR A 70 -5.40 6.85 -24.72
C TYR A 70 -6.23 5.72 -25.36
N HIS A 71 -5.87 5.32 -26.58
CA HIS A 71 -6.38 4.11 -27.20
C HIS A 71 -5.33 3.00 -27.11
N GLN A 72 -5.64 1.96 -26.33
CA GLN A 72 -4.65 0.97 -25.88
C GLN A 72 -4.42 -0.15 -26.89
N PHE A 73 -5.48 -0.65 -27.52
CA PHE A 73 -5.41 -1.75 -28.47
C PHE A 73 -6.23 -1.40 -29.70
N GLU A 74 -5.55 -1.18 -30.82
CA GLU A 74 -6.15 -0.86 -32.12
C GLU A 74 -6.18 -2.09 -33.05
N THR A 75 -5.48 -3.15 -32.65
CA THR A 75 -5.38 -4.41 -33.40
C THR A 75 -5.71 -5.56 -32.45
N LEU A 76 -6.58 -6.46 -32.91
CA LEU A 76 -6.89 -7.73 -32.25
C LEU A 76 -5.72 -8.72 -32.33
#